data_AF-A0A2P4NX98-F1
#
_entry.id   AF-A0A2P4NX98-F1
#
_cell.length_a   1.000
_cell.length_b   1.000
_cell.length_c   1.000
_cell.angle_alpha   90.00
_cell.angle_beta   90.00
_cell.angle_gamma   90.00
#
_symmetry.space_group_name_H-M   'P 1'
#
loop_
_entity.id
_entity.type
_entity.pdbx_description
1 polymer ?
#
loop_
_entity_poly.entity_id
_entity_poly.type
_entity_poly.pdbx_seq_one_letter_code
_entity_poly.pdbx_strand_id
1 'polypeptide(L)'
;YFNLFLFDLHLFTLISNIIEMARSFNCLFLNPEILIPVSFFNDNTEKFTILQQYDHKLKVYLSELTVVLLKNDICSKANVNSNNMKLWKVNVKKREIKDKNVSTEEDIVQKLGGKEMELEELFEEYFKDELNNQNYIVSNIHIIAISATDKKLGDID
;
A
#
# COMPACT_ATOMS: atom_id res chain seq x y z
N TYR A 1 -39.50 23.47 17.42
CA TYR A 1 -39.69 22.49 16.34
C TYR A 1 -38.69 22.65 15.20
N PHE A 2 -38.53 23.82 14.58
CA PHE A 2 -37.58 24.03 13.46
C PHE A 2 -36.09 23.81 13.84
N ASN A 3 -35.69 24.20 15.06
CA ASN A 3 -34.31 24.03 15.54
C ASN A 3 -33.94 22.59 15.92
N LEU A 4 -34.89 21.75 16.37
CA LEU A 4 -34.60 20.34 16.63
C LEU A 4 -34.39 19.57 15.32
N PHE A 5 -35.17 19.89 14.28
CA PHE A 5 -35.07 19.24 12.96
C PHE A 5 -33.75 19.54 12.24
N LEU A 6 -33.23 20.78 12.37
CA LEU A 6 -31.92 21.16 11.85
C LEU A 6 -30.77 20.50 12.62
N PHE A 7 -30.91 20.34 13.95
CA PHE A 7 -29.94 19.61 14.76
C PHE A 7 -29.92 18.12 14.40
N ASP A 8 -31.08 17.51 14.19
CA ASP A 8 -31.19 16.11 13.76
C ASP A 8 -30.64 15.90 12.35
N LEU A 9 -30.86 16.81 11.39
CA LEU A 9 -30.31 16.69 10.04
C LEU A 9 -28.78 16.85 10.02
N HIS A 10 -28.24 17.78 10.81
CA HIS A 10 -26.79 17.95 10.96
C HIS A 10 -26.16 16.78 11.71
N LEU A 11 -26.80 16.27 12.75
CA LEU A 11 -26.36 15.08 13.49
C LEU A 11 -26.45 13.84 12.59
N PHE A 12 -27.49 13.70 11.78
CA PHE A 12 -27.64 12.61 10.80
C PHE A 12 -26.56 12.68 9.71
N THR A 13 -26.22 13.87 9.20
CA THR A 13 -25.09 14.05 8.25
C THR A 13 -23.72 13.86 8.89
N LEU A 14 -23.53 14.24 10.16
CA LEU A 14 -22.31 13.96 10.92
C LEU A 14 -22.17 12.47 11.25
N ILE A 15 -23.26 11.77 11.55
CA ILE A 15 -23.29 10.31 11.76
C ILE A 15 -23.12 9.56 10.43
N SER A 16 -23.52 10.14 9.28
CA SER A 16 -23.43 9.49 7.96
C SER A 16 -22.03 9.50 7.31
N ASN A 17 -21.04 10.16 7.90
CA ASN A 17 -19.68 10.28 7.35
C ASN A 17 -18.60 9.77 8.32
N ILE A 18 -18.87 8.70 9.06
CA ILE A 18 -17.83 8.03 9.84
C ILE A 18 -16.93 7.29 8.84
N ILE A 19 -15.80 7.90 8.51
CA ILE A 19 -14.72 7.24 7.76
C ILE A 19 -14.04 6.27 8.72
N GLU A 20 -14.37 5.00 8.62
CA GLU A 20 -13.74 3.95 9.41
C GLU A 20 -12.57 3.34 8.66
N MET A 21 -11.45 3.15 9.37
CA MET A 21 -10.32 2.40 8.81
C MET A 21 -10.74 0.93 8.63
N ALA A 22 -10.74 0.47 7.39
CA ALA A 22 -11.13 -0.89 7.03
C ALA A 22 -9.95 -1.86 7.16
N ARG A 23 -8.78 -1.45 6.64
CA ARG A 23 -7.58 -2.30 6.53
C ARG A 23 -6.34 -1.42 6.42
N SER A 24 -5.19 -1.93 6.83
CA SER A 24 -3.90 -1.29 6.53
C SER A 24 -2.85 -2.34 6.21
N PHE A 25 -2.02 -2.05 5.21
CA PHE A 25 -0.91 -2.89 4.78
C PHE A 25 0.40 -2.18 5.07
N ASN A 26 1.39 -2.94 5.51
CA ASN A 26 2.72 -2.43 5.76
C ASN A 26 3.52 -2.47 4.46
N CYS A 27 3.91 -1.31 3.93
CA CYS A 27 4.90 -1.21 2.87
C CYS A 27 6.29 -0.99 3.47
N LEU A 28 7.23 -1.89 3.17
CA LEU A 28 8.62 -1.78 3.58
C LEU A 28 9.45 -1.35 2.37
N PHE A 29 9.91 -0.11 2.40
CA PHE A 29 10.92 0.38 1.48
C PHE A 29 12.28 -0.14 1.93
N LEU A 30 13.00 -0.87 1.07
CA LEU A 30 14.33 -1.38 1.36
C LEU A 30 15.36 -0.41 0.80
N ASN A 31 16.22 0.11 1.67
CA ASN A 31 17.34 1.01 1.37
C ASN A 31 16.95 2.45 0.96
N PRO A 32 16.66 3.36 1.93
CA PRO A 32 16.72 3.16 3.38
C PRO A 32 15.50 2.38 3.92
N GLU A 33 15.63 1.66 5.05
CA GLU A 33 14.50 0.93 5.64
C GLU A 33 13.42 1.91 6.15
N ILE A 34 12.37 2.16 5.35
CA ILE A 34 11.25 3.03 5.71
C ILE A 34 9.96 2.20 5.72
N LEU A 35 9.16 2.34 6.78
CA LEU A 35 7.84 1.73 6.87
C LEU A 35 6.77 2.75 6.47
N ILE A 36 6.07 2.49 5.37
CA ILE A 36 4.99 3.33 4.86
C ILE A 36 3.69 2.53 4.96
N PRO A 37 2.74 2.90 5.82
CA PRO A 37 1.45 2.23 5.86
C PRO A 37 0.60 2.65 4.65
N VAL A 38 -0.08 1.67 4.06
CA VAL A 38 -1.09 1.85 3.02
C VAL A 38 -2.44 1.51 3.64
N SER A 39 -3.17 2.55 4.05
CA SER A 39 -4.42 2.39 4.80
C SER A 39 -5.63 2.59 3.89
N PHE A 40 -6.57 1.66 4.00
CA PHE A 40 -7.86 1.67 3.34
C PHE A 40 -8.95 1.99 4.34
N PHE A 41 -9.90 2.78 3.90
CA PHE A 41 -11.06 3.24 4.65
C PHE A 41 -12.33 2.80 3.93
N ASN A 42 -13.41 2.65 4.66
CA ASN A 42 -14.74 2.50 4.07
C ASN A 42 -15.45 3.86 4.08
N ASP A 43 -16.15 4.16 2.99
CA ASP A 43 -17.26 5.10 3.02
C ASP A 43 -18.55 4.41 2.57
N ASN A 44 -19.58 5.21 2.30
CA ASN A 44 -20.90 4.73 1.88
C ASN A 44 -20.91 4.13 0.46
N THR A 45 -19.81 4.23 -0.29
CA THR A 45 -19.67 3.75 -1.67
C THR A 45 -18.85 2.47 -1.71
N GLU A 46 -17.56 2.55 -1.34
CA GLU A 46 -16.64 1.42 -1.36
C GLU A 46 -15.38 1.68 -0.52
N LYS A 47 -14.42 0.75 -0.58
CA LYS A 47 -13.10 0.94 0.04
C LYS A 47 -12.29 1.96 -0.75
N PHE A 48 -11.60 2.85 -0.07
CA PHE A 48 -10.72 3.82 -0.70
C PHE A 48 -9.43 4.02 0.10
N THR A 49 -8.41 4.53 -0.56
CA THR A 49 -7.17 5.01 0.07
C THR A 49 -6.98 6.49 -0.21
N ILE A 50 -6.13 7.13 0.59
CA ILE A 50 -5.70 8.50 0.37
C ILE A 50 -4.22 8.48 0.02
N LEU A 51 -3.92 8.79 -1.23
CA LEU A 51 -2.56 8.91 -1.73
C LEU A 51 -2.07 10.36 -1.55
N GLN A 52 -0.81 10.52 -1.19
CA GLN A 52 -0.13 11.80 -1.15
C GLN A 52 0.73 11.93 -2.40
N GLN A 53 0.37 12.88 -3.26
CA GLN A 53 1.16 13.28 -4.40
C GLN A 53 1.63 14.71 -4.16
N TYR A 54 2.87 14.85 -3.71
CA TYR A 54 3.42 16.14 -3.29
C TYR A 54 2.56 16.79 -2.18
N ASP A 55 2.05 17.99 -2.43
CA ASP A 55 1.23 18.76 -1.47
C ASP A 55 -0.27 18.43 -1.53
N HIS A 56 -0.68 17.52 -2.43
CA HIS A 56 -2.09 17.17 -2.63
C HIS A 56 -2.41 15.76 -2.13
N LYS A 57 -3.59 15.64 -1.51
CA LYS A 57 -4.18 14.36 -1.14
C LYS A 57 -5.19 13.95 -2.20
N LEU A 58 -5.01 12.78 -2.78
CA LEU A 58 -5.92 12.19 -3.76
C LEU A 58 -6.66 11.02 -3.11
N LYS A 59 -7.98 11.11 -3.07
CA LYS A 59 -8.83 9.97 -2.72
C LYS A 59 -8.92 9.04 -3.94
N VAL A 60 -8.54 7.78 -3.77
CA VAL A 60 -8.57 6.77 -4.84
C VAL A 60 -9.36 5.58 -4.33
N TYR A 61 -10.40 5.20 -5.07
CA TYR A 61 -11.17 4.01 -4.73
C TYR A 61 -10.37 2.73 -5.03
N LEU A 62 -10.64 1.66 -4.29
CA LEU A 62 -9.94 0.39 -4.43
C LEU A 62 -10.05 -0.17 -5.86
N SER A 63 -11.22 -0.02 -6.47
CA SER A 63 -11.51 -0.39 -7.86
C SER A 63 -10.65 0.36 -8.90
N GLU A 64 -10.09 1.51 -8.54
CA GLU A 64 -9.28 2.39 -9.41
C GLU A 64 -7.80 2.40 -9.00
N LEU A 65 -7.45 1.80 -7.86
CA LEU A 65 -6.09 1.82 -7.33
C LEU A 65 -5.20 0.86 -8.13
N THR A 66 -4.45 1.39 -9.07
CA THR A 66 -3.39 0.66 -9.79
C THR A 66 -2.10 0.61 -8.98
N VAL A 67 -1.25 -0.38 -9.29
CA VAL A 67 0.07 -0.53 -8.67
C VAL A 67 0.96 0.70 -8.98
N VAL A 68 0.84 1.33 -10.15
CA VAL A 68 1.59 2.55 -10.47
C VAL A 68 1.22 3.74 -9.57
N LEU A 69 -0.06 3.91 -9.23
CA LEU A 69 -0.51 4.98 -8.32
C LEU A 69 0.05 4.75 -6.92
N LEU A 70 0.00 3.51 -6.44
CA LEU A 70 0.58 3.12 -5.16
C LEU A 70 2.10 3.32 -5.13
N LYS A 71 2.82 2.91 -6.18
CA LYS A 71 4.27 3.12 -6.31
C LYS A 71 4.61 4.59 -6.18
N ASN A 72 3.93 5.47 -6.92
CA ASN A 72 4.20 6.90 -6.91
C ASN A 72 3.97 7.53 -5.53
N ASP A 73 2.93 7.11 -4.81
CA ASP A 73 2.68 7.52 -3.43
C ASP A 73 3.81 7.10 -2.49
N ILE A 74 4.25 5.85 -2.56
CA ILE A 74 5.36 5.33 -1.75
C ILE A 74 6.65 6.10 -2.05
N CYS A 75 6.97 6.32 -3.33
CA CYS A 75 8.15 7.09 -3.75
C CYS A 75 8.11 8.52 -3.23
N SER A 76 6.95 9.18 -3.31
CA SER A 76 6.77 10.54 -2.82
C SER A 76 6.99 10.61 -1.31
N LYS A 77 6.44 9.66 -0.54
CA LYS A 77 6.62 9.58 0.93
C LYS A 77 8.05 9.24 1.34
N ALA A 78 8.74 8.41 0.56
CA ALA A 78 10.13 8.05 0.79
C ALA A 78 11.13 9.09 0.24
N ASN A 79 10.66 10.10 -0.49
CA ASN A 79 11.48 11.10 -1.17
C ASN A 79 12.52 10.48 -2.14
N VAL A 80 12.09 9.54 -2.97
CA VAL A 80 12.93 8.83 -3.95
C VAL A 80 12.33 8.87 -5.36
N ASN A 81 13.15 8.58 -6.38
CA ASN A 81 12.68 8.49 -7.77
C ASN A 81 11.87 7.19 -7.99
N SER A 82 10.75 7.29 -8.70
CA SER A 82 9.84 6.18 -9.00
C SER A 82 10.18 5.37 -10.25
N ASN A 83 11.12 5.83 -11.09
CA ASN A 83 11.38 5.23 -12.40
C ASN A 83 11.82 3.76 -12.33
N ASN A 84 12.70 3.43 -11.38
CA ASN A 84 13.32 2.09 -11.28
C ASN A 84 12.71 1.25 -10.16
N MET A 85 11.59 1.68 -9.60
CA MET A 85 11.03 1.05 -8.41
C MET A 85 10.03 -0.03 -8.75
N LYS A 86 10.21 -1.20 -8.14
CA LYS A 86 9.29 -2.33 -8.21
C LYS A 86 8.63 -2.58 -6.87
N LEU A 87 7.38 -3.04 -6.93
CA LEU A 87 6.60 -3.44 -5.78
C LEU A 87 6.43 -4.96 -5.79
N TRP A 88 6.56 -5.57 -4.62
CA TRP A 88 6.46 -7.02 -4.44
C TRP A 88 5.48 -7.34 -3.32
N LYS A 89 4.56 -8.28 -3.56
CA LYS A 89 3.75 -8.88 -2.50
C LYS A 89 4.54 -10.01 -1.85
N VAL A 90 4.68 -9.97 -0.53
CA VAL A 90 5.25 -11.08 0.26
C VAL A 90 4.30 -11.49 1.38
N ASN A 91 4.36 -12.77 1.77
CA ASN A 91 3.56 -13.33 2.87
C ASN A 91 4.47 -14.01 3.91
N VAL A 92 5.18 -13.19 4.70
CA VAL A 92 6.13 -13.60 5.74
C VAL A 92 6.05 -12.63 6.92
N LYS A 93 6.44 -13.05 8.12
CA LYS A 93 6.49 -12.12 9.26
C LYS A 93 7.58 -11.07 9.04
N LYS A 94 7.33 -9.81 9.46
CA LYS A 94 8.34 -8.73 9.42
C LYS A 94 9.70 -9.13 9.99
N ARG A 95 9.75 -9.90 11.09
CA ARG A 95 11.00 -10.40 11.67
C ARG A 95 11.80 -11.26 10.69
N GLU A 96 11.12 -12.10 9.91
CA GLU A 96 11.77 -13.01 8.95
C GLU A 96 12.40 -12.24 7.79
N ILE A 97 11.81 -11.10 7.39
CA ILE A 97 12.40 -10.19 6.40
C ILE A 97 13.73 -9.65 6.91
N LYS A 98 13.77 -9.22 8.18
CA LYS A 98 15.00 -8.73 8.82
C LYS A 98 16.04 -9.83 8.99
N ASP A 99 15.63 -10.98 9.51
CA ASP A 99 16.53 -12.11 9.80
C ASP A 99 17.18 -12.67 8.52
N LYS A 100 16.48 -12.59 7.38
CA LYS A 100 16.96 -13.06 6.07
C LYS A 100 17.85 -12.04 5.33
N ASN A 101 18.07 -10.85 5.90
CA ASN A 101 18.85 -9.75 5.31
C ASN A 101 18.49 -9.53 3.84
N VAL A 102 17.21 -9.33 3.54
CA VAL A 102 16.71 -9.16 2.17
C VAL A 102 17.09 -7.76 1.67
N SER A 103 17.86 -7.70 0.58
CA SER A 103 18.30 -6.42 -0.01
C SER A 103 18.21 -6.34 -1.53
N THR A 104 17.94 -7.45 -2.24
CA THR A 104 17.83 -7.48 -3.71
C THR A 104 16.51 -8.10 -4.18
N GLU A 105 16.20 -7.96 -5.48
CA GLU A 105 15.04 -8.63 -6.10
C GLU A 105 15.17 -10.17 -5.99
N GLU A 106 16.36 -10.71 -6.22
CA GLU A 106 16.62 -12.15 -6.08
C GLU A 106 16.35 -12.64 -4.66
N ASP A 107 16.71 -11.86 -3.65
CA ASP A 107 16.42 -12.19 -2.25
C ASP A 107 14.92 -12.23 -1.97
N ILE A 108 14.14 -11.32 -2.55
CA ILE A 108 12.68 -11.30 -2.41
C ILE A 108 12.08 -12.57 -3.01
N VAL A 109 12.49 -12.96 -4.21
CA VAL A 109 11.99 -14.16 -4.89
C VAL A 109 12.42 -15.44 -4.15
N GLN A 110 13.73 -15.58 -3.88
CA GLN A 110 14.30 -16.83 -3.35
C GLN A 110 14.05 -17.01 -1.85
N LYS A 111 14.19 -15.95 -1.06
CA LYS A 111 14.11 -16.04 0.41
C LYS A 111 12.69 -15.81 0.93
N LEU A 112 11.89 -14.99 0.24
CA LEU A 112 10.55 -14.61 0.70
C LEU A 112 9.41 -15.18 -0.16
N GLY A 113 9.71 -15.76 -1.33
CA GLY A 113 8.68 -16.21 -2.27
C GLY A 113 7.83 -15.06 -2.79
N GLY A 114 8.43 -13.86 -2.94
CA GLY A 114 7.70 -12.67 -3.33
C GLY A 114 7.19 -12.72 -4.76
N LYS A 115 6.03 -12.12 -4.98
CA LYS A 115 5.41 -11.95 -6.30
C LYS A 115 5.54 -10.49 -6.74
N GLU A 116 6.16 -10.26 -7.89
CA GLU A 116 6.23 -8.91 -8.49
C GLU A 116 4.81 -8.41 -8.80
N MET A 117 4.59 -7.12 -8.56
CA MET A 117 3.33 -6.44 -8.86
C MET A 117 3.49 -5.62 -10.14
N GLU A 118 2.69 -5.95 -11.16
CA GLU A 118 2.68 -5.28 -12.45
C GLU A 118 2.05 -3.89 -12.32
N LEU A 119 2.68 -2.87 -12.91
CA LEU A 119 2.30 -1.47 -12.69
C LEU A 119 0.88 -1.12 -13.18
N GLU A 120 0.44 -1.76 -14.25
CA GLU A 120 -0.85 -1.53 -14.90
C GLU A 120 -2.01 -2.27 -14.21
N GLU A 121 -1.69 -3.29 -13.41
CA GLU A 121 -2.68 -4.11 -12.73
C GLU A 121 -3.29 -3.36 -11.53
N LEU A 122 -4.50 -3.77 -11.17
CA LEU A 122 -5.18 -3.26 -9.99
C LEU A 122 -4.54 -3.85 -8.72
N PHE A 123 -4.43 -3.03 -7.67
CA PHE A 123 -3.98 -3.46 -6.37
C PHE A 123 -4.83 -4.61 -5.84
N GLU A 124 -6.15 -4.54 -6.04
CA GLU A 124 -7.07 -5.57 -5.57
C GLU A 124 -6.72 -6.96 -6.12
N GLU A 125 -6.26 -7.09 -7.37
CA GLU A 125 -5.87 -8.38 -7.96
C GLU A 125 -4.80 -9.13 -7.15
N TYR A 126 -3.94 -8.41 -6.45
CA TYR A 126 -2.93 -8.98 -5.57
C TYR A 126 -3.45 -9.25 -4.16
N PHE A 127 -4.48 -8.54 -3.69
CA PHE A 127 -4.92 -8.57 -2.29
C PHE A 127 -6.39 -8.94 -2.09
N LYS A 128 -7.06 -9.60 -3.07
CA LYS A 128 -8.49 -9.96 -3.02
C LYS A 128 -8.89 -10.64 -1.73
N ASP A 129 -8.16 -11.68 -1.33
CA ASP A 129 -8.45 -12.47 -0.13
C ASP A 129 -8.24 -11.65 1.13
N GLU A 130 -7.18 -10.85 1.17
CA GLU A 130 -6.84 -9.99 2.30
C GLU A 130 -7.82 -8.84 2.46
N LEU A 131 -8.37 -8.32 1.37
CA LEU A 131 -9.33 -7.22 1.41
C LEU A 131 -10.73 -7.71 1.81
N ASN A 132 -11.09 -8.94 1.49
CA ASN A 132 -12.44 -9.48 1.70
C ASN A 132 -12.58 -10.40 2.92
N ASN A 133 -11.48 -11.00 3.40
CA ASN A 133 -11.52 -11.94 4.51
C ASN A 133 -11.04 -11.31 5.84
N GLN A 134 -11.94 -11.30 6.83
CA GLN A 134 -11.64 -10.84 8.19
C GLN A 134 -10.73 -11.80 8.96
N ASN A 135 -10.66 -13.08 8.58
CA ASN A 135 -9.87 -14.11 9.27
C ASN A 135 -8.42 -14.23 8.77
N TYR A 136 -8.00 -13.40 7.82
CA TYR A 136 -6.65 -13.44 7.31
C TYR A 136 -5.69 -12.69 8.24
N ILE A 137 -4.60 -13.34 8.66
CA ILE A 137 -3.56 -12.70 9.48
C ILE A 137 -2.76 -11.73 8.62
N VAL A 138 -3.24 -10.49 8.53
CA VAL A 138 -2.65 -9.40 7.72
C VAL A 138 -1.22 -9.06 8.15
N SER A 139 -0.84 -9.40 9.38
CA SER A 139 0.49 -9.06 9.93
C SER A 139 1.64 -9.71 9.18
N ASN A 140 1.36 -10.74 8.37
CA ASN A 140 2.36 -11.45 7.58
C ASN A 140 2.45 -10.91 6.14
N ILE A 141 1.58 -9.98 5.75
CA ILE A 141 1.56 -9.49 4.38
C ILE A 141 2.18 -8.11 4.30
N HIS A 142 3.22 -8.02 3.49
CA HIS A 142 3.99 -6.80 3.28
C HIS A 142 4.10 -6.51 1.79
N ILE A 143 4.09 -5.22 1.47
CA ILE A 143 4.50 -4.72 0.16
C ILE A 143 5.99 -4.38 0.32
N ILE A 144 6.86 -5.02 -0.46
CA ILE A 144 8.28 -4.66 -0.49
C ILE A 144 8.55 -3.77 -1.67
N ALA A 145 9.29 -2.71 -1.40
CA ALA A 145 9.56 -1.61 -2.27
C ALA A 145 11.08 -1.54 -2.46
N ILE A 146 11.57 -1.83 -3.66
CA ILE A 146 13.00 -1.84 -3.98
C ILE A 146 13.28 -1.04 -5.25
N SER A 147 14.32 -0.21 -5.21
CA SER A 147 14.89 0.37 -6.43
C SER A 147 15.73 -0.69 -7.12
N ALA A 148 15.49 -0.94 -8.40
CA ALA A 148 16.42 -1.71 -9.21
C ALA A 148 17.78 -1.02 -9.12
N THR A 149 18.75 -1.66 -8.48
CA THR A 149 20.14 -1.24 -8.60
C THR A 149 20.50 -1.36 -10.06
N ASP A 150 20.83 -0.25 -10.71
CA ASP A 150 21.50 -0.30 -12.00
C ASP A 150 22.64 -1.29 -11.85
N LYS A 151 22.56 -2.43 -12.55
CA LYS A 151 23.73 -3.29 -12.72
C LYS A 151 24.81 -2.34 -13.21
N LYS A 152 25.83 -2.07 -12.38
CA LYS A 152 27.01 -1.39 -12.87
C LYS A 152 27.50 -2.23 -14.04
N LEU A 153 27.37 -1.68 -15.24
CA LEU A 153 27.96 -2.18 -16.45
C LEU A 153 29.48 -2.19 -16.21
N GLY A 154 30.01 -3.31 -15.75
CA GLY A 154 31.38 -3.37 -15.23
C GLY A 154 31.91 -4.77 -14.92
N ASP A 155 31.04 -5.75 -14.66
CA ASP A 155 31.47 -7.14 -14.44
C ASP A 155 31.00 -8.02 -15.61
N ILE A 156 31.72 -7.92 -16.72
CA ILE A 156 31.82 -8.97 -17.73
C ILE A 156 33.31 -9.31 -17.78
N ASP A 157 33.67 -10.41 -17.12
CA ASP A 157 34.97 -11.07 -17.27
C ASP A 157 35.16 -11.61 -18.70
#